data_AF-A0AA36I3X7-F1
#
_entry.id   AF-A0AA36I3X7-F1
#
_cell.length_a   1.000
_cell.length_b   1.000
_cell.length_c   1.000
_cell.angle_alpha   90.00
_cell.angle_beta   90.00
_cell.angle_gamma   90.00
#
_symmetry.space_group_name_H-M   'P 1'
#
loop_
_entity.id
_entity.type
_entity.pdbx_description
1 polymer ?
#
loop_
_entity_poly.entity_id
_entity_poly.type
_entity_poly.pdbx_seq_one_letter_code
_entity_poly.pdbx_strand_id
1 'polypeptide(L)'
;MGPAGLERCDVPAVEGKGLAWPQLRRHAAGVVLTGLFAEHELLPWRQEAVLARHGNETFYADNTRGNYAHPKLEEYVRRQNGERMIFVSDTLQGAFGAAWRFASGSKGSARRKLLRDFAERPIFSVGVAGSGVPSHDGHPETWHALLSGVKAWWLGPSGASKIPSFRGWEDPCGAAFGTLQGDSSVPEGVKLCIQRAGEVLYFGEGVEHSTCSLSNFSLAVGPHGTLARAAAGRQPGRPENRAAPTEAVACGACRTTALAGRYGREVRPLRAAPCGAARLCGGGGGAAGRPSRPNTSGQRGLASWRPSVAMPRSWSNSG
;
A
#
# COMPACT_ATOMS: atom_id res chain seq x y z
N MET A 1 -12.34 17.01 14.57
CA MET A 1 -10.89 17.23 14.33
C MET A 1 -10.75 18.59 13.69
N GLY A 2 -10.00 19.51 14.29
CA GLY A 2 -9.85 20.86 13.74
C GLY A 2 -8.99 20.84 12.46
N PRO A 3 -9.18 21.80 11.55
CA PRO A 3 -8.43 21.87 10.29
C PRO A 3 -6.91 21.97 10.49
N ALA A 4 -6.46 22.54 11.61
CA ALA A 4 -5.04 22.79 11.91
C ALA A 4 -4.18 21.51 11.96
N GLY A 5 -4.72 20.37 12.38
CA GLY A 5 -3.96 19.11 12.43
C GLY A 5 -3.59 18.56 11.05
N LEU A 6 -4.41 18.85 10.03
CA LEU A 6 -4.24 18.34 8.67
C LEU A 6 -3.21 19.12 7.85
N GLU A 7 -2.62 20.19 8.39
CA GLU A 7 -1.60 21.02 7.74
C GLU A 7 -0.18 20.71 8.21
N ARG A 8 -0.04 19.78 9.15
CA ARG A 8 1.25 19.49 9.76
C ARG A 8 2.19 18.79 8.79
N CYS A 9 3.37 19.35 8.59
CA CYS A 9 4.47 18.65 7.95
C CYS A 9 5.81 19.11 8.53
N ASP A 10 6.55 18.15 9.11
CA ASP A 10 7.83 18.37 9.80
C ASP A 10 9.02 18.36 8.81
N VAL A 11 8.77 18.16 7.50
CA VAL A 11 9.75 18.33 6.41
C VAL A 11 9.52 19.67 5.70
N PRO A 12 10.57 20.28 5.11
CA PRO A 12 10.38 21.51 4.35
C PRO A 12 9.45 21.31 3.16
N ALA A 13 8.71 22.37 2.83
CA ALA A 13 7.99 22.49 1.57
C ALA A 13 8.79 23.38 0.61
N VAL A 14 8.93 22.96 -0.64
CA VAL A 14 9.61 23.73 -1.70
C VAL A 14 8.80 23.73 -2.98
N GLU A 15 8.86 24.83 -3.72
CA GLU A 15 8.24 24.92 -5.04
C GLU A 15 8.97 23.98 -6.02
N GLY A 16 8.24 23.03 -6.60
CA GLY A 16 8.82 22.04 -7.51
C GLY A 16 9.12 22.60 -8.90
N LYS A 17 8.45 23.69 -9.31
CA LYS A 17 8.74 24.34 -10.61
C LYS A 17 10.14 24.95 -10.60
N GLY A 18 10.97 24.52 -11.54
CA GLY A 18 12.35 25.00 -11.68
C GLY A 18 13.36 24.31 -10.78
N LEU A 19 12.92 23.41 -9.89
CA LEU A 19 13.82 22.59 -9.09
C LEU A 19 14.57 21.61 -9.99
N ALA A 20 15.90 21.56 -9.84
CA ALA A 20 16.76 20.61 -10.51
C ALA A 20 17.08 19.42 -9.60
N TRP A 21 17.41 18.29 -10.23
CA TRP A 21 17.68 17.03 -9.53
C TRP A 21 18.76 17.13 -8.42
N PRO A 22 19.93 17.76 -8.66
CA PRO A 22 20.93 17.92 -7.60
C PRO A 22 20.44 18.73 -6.40
N GLN A 23 19.49 19.64 -6.60
CA GLN A 23 18.91 20.43 -5.53
C GLN A 23 17.95 19.58 -4.70
N LEU A 24 17.11 18.76 -5.35
CA LEU A 24 16.19 17.84 -4.70
C LEU A 24 16.91 16.84 -3.78
N ARG A 25 18.03 16.25 -4.24
CA ARG A 25 18.80 15.27 -3.44
C ARG A 25 19.40 15.82 -2.14
N ARG A 26 19.51 17.14 -1.99
CA ARG A 26 19.92 17.75 -0.70
C ARG A 26 18.89 17.54 0.40
N HIS A 27 17.68 17.14 0.03
CA HIS A 27 16.58 16.83 0.95
C HIS A 27 16.43 15.31 1.17
N ALA A 28 17.53 14.59 1.32
CA ALA A 28 17.51 13.13 1.53
C ALA A 28 16.66 12.72 2.75
N ALA A 29 16.54 13.57 3.77
CA ALA A 29 15.71 13.33 4.96
C ALA A 29 14.22 13.71 4.79
N GLY A 30 13.76 13.96 3.56
CA GLY A 30 12.37 14.30 3.25
C GLY A 30 12.15 15.77 2.84
N VAL A 31 11.28 15.97 1.84
CA VAL A 31 10.75 17.28 1.39
C VAL A 31 9.41 17.09 0.69
N VAL A 32 8.51 18.06 0.86
CA VAL A 32 7.28 18.16 0.06
C VAL A 32 7.50 19.14 -1.08
N LEU A 33 7.19 18.70 -2.30
CA LEU A 33 7.20 19.53 -3.49
C LEU A 33 5.78 20.01 -3.78
N THR A 34 5.62 21.33 -3.88
CA THR A 34 4.36 21.98 -4.24
C THR A 34 4.40 22.51 -5.68
N GLY A 35 3.24 22.94 -6.19
CA GLY A 35 3.14 23.67 -7.47
C GLY A 35 3.43 22.87 -8.74
N LEU A 36 3.71 21.55 -8.63
CA LEU A 36 3.90 20.65 -9.77
C LEU A 36 2.61 20.29 -10.50
N PHE A 37 1.46 20.44 -9.83
CA PHE A 37 0.13 20.16 -10.37
C PHE A 37 -0.76 21.39 -10.15
N ALA A 38 -1.47 21.82 -11.19
CA ALA A 38 -2.56 22.77 -11.01
C ALA A 38 -3.81 22.04 -10.51
N GLU A 39 -4.65 22.73 -9.72
CA GLU A 39 -5.83 22.11 -9.11
C GLU A 39 -6.79 21.50 -10.14
N HIS A 40 -7.00 22.18 -11.27
CA HIS A 40 -7.85 21.68 -12.35
C HIS A 40 -7.31 20.39 -13.01
N GLU A 41 -6.00 20.17 -13.00
CA GLU A 41 -5.38 18.94 -13.51
C GLU A 41 -5.69 17.74 -12.62
N LEU A 42 -6.03 17.95 -11.35
CA LEU A 42 -6.35 16.91 -10.37
C LEU A 42 -7.83 16.48 -10.41
N LEU A 43 -8.70 17.24 -11.06
CA LEU A 43 -10.14 16.91 -11.14
C LEU A 43 -10.41 15.50 -11.68
N PRO A 44 -9.74 15.00 -12.74
CA PRO A 44 -9.94 13.63 -13.23
C PRO A 44 -9.47 12.54 -12.27
N TRP A 45 -8.70 12.90 -11.23
CA TRP A 45 -8.14 11.99 -10.24
C TRP A 45 -8.92 11.96 -8.93
N ARG A 46 -9.97 12.78 -8.80
CA ARG A 46 -10.93 12.70 -7.69
C ARG A 46 -11.66 11.36 -7.70
N GLN A 47 -12.13 10.93 -6.52
CA GLN A 47 -12.75 9.63 -6.31
C GLN A 47 -13.84 9.33 -7.35
N GLU A 48 -14.79 10.24 -7.55
CA GLU A 48 -15.92 10.03 -8.45
C GLU A 48 -15.47 9.81 -9.89
N ALA A 49 -14.54 10.63 -10.38
CA ALA A 49 -14.03 10.54 -11.74
C ALA A 49 -13.22 9.25 -11.97
N VAL A 50 -12.40 8.87 -10.99
CA VAL A 50 -11.61 7.63 -11.05
C VAL A 50 -12.53 6.42 -11.02
N LEU A 51 -13.53 6.38 -10.13
CA LEU A 51 -14.46 5.26 -10.05
C LEU A 51 -15.35 5.15 -11.29
N ALA A 52 -15.79 6.27 -11.86
CA ALA A 52 -16.56 6.25 -13.10
C ALA A 52 -15.77 5.66 -14.28
N ARG A 53 -14.46 5.90 -14.34
CA ARG A 53 -13.60 5.44 -15.45
C ARG A 53 -12.98 4.06 -15.22
N HIS A 54 -12.58 3.78 -13.99
CA HIS A 54 -11.73 2.65 -13.63
C HIS A 54 -12.32 1.76 -12.52
N GLY A 55 -13.55 2.02 -12.05
CA GLY A 55 -14.17 1.30 -10.94
C GLY A 55 -14.30 -0.21 -11.15
N ASN A 56 -14.43 -0.65 -12.41
CA ASN A 56 -14.52 -2.05 -12.81
C ASN A 56 -13.15 -2.75 -13.00
N GLU A 57 -12.04 -2.02 -12.93
CA GLU A 57 -10.70 -2.62 -13.00
C GLU A 57 -10.39 -3.38 -11.70
N THR A 58 -9.73 -4.53 -11.85
CA THR A 58 -9.33 -5.39 -10.74
C THR A 58 -7.87 -5.16 -10.40
N PHE A 59 -7.58 -5.03 -9.11
CA PHE A 59 -6.22 -4.76 -8.63
C PHE A 59 -5.78 -5.79 -7.58
N TYR A 60 -4.47 -6.00 -7.46
CA TYR A 60 -3.91 -6.70 -6.32
C TYR A 60 -3.99 -5.80 -5.07
N ALA A 61 -4.59 -6.31 -4.00
CA ALA A 61 -4.68 -5.66 -2.69
C ALA A 61 -4.06 -6.55 -1.62
N ASP A 62 -3.21 -5.96 -0.79
CA ASP A 62 -2.45 -6.65 0.27
C ASP A 62 -2.74 -6.01 1.64
N ASN A 63 -2.67 -6.81 2.70
CA ASN A 63 -2.73 -6.35 4.08
C ASN A 63 -1.35 -6.36 4.78
N THR A 64 -0.27 -6.55 4.01
CA THR A 64 1.13 -6.68 4.48
C THR A 64 1.36 -7.83 5.46
N ARG A 65 0.38 -8.73 5.63
CA ARG A 65 0.42 -9.91 6.51
C ARG A 65 0.25 -11.20 5.70
N GLY A 66 0.43 -11.14 4.38
CA GLY A 66 0.34 -12.28 3.46
C GLY A 66 -1.09 -12.64 3.03
N ASN A 67 -2.11 -11.85 3.38
CA ASN A 67 -3.46 -12.06 2.86
C ASN A 67 -3.74 -11.09 1.71
N TYR A 68 -3.86 -11.65 0.51
CA TYR A 68 -4.15 -10.91 -0.70
C TYR A 68 -5.62 -11.05 -1.13
N ALA A 69 -6.08 -10.09 -1.93
CA ALA A 69 -7.35 -10.13 -2.63
C ALA A 69 -7.21 -9.43 -3.99
N HIS A 70 -8.16 -9.71 -4.89
CA HIS A 70 -8.26 -9.07 -6.18
C HIS A 70 -9.59 -8.32 -6.33
N PRO A 71 -9.86 -7.28 -5.52
CA PRO A 71 -11.13 -6.56 -5.59
C PRO A 71 -11.19 -5.71 -6.87
N LYS A 72 -12.41 -5.46 -7.34
CA LYS A 72 -12.66 -4.30 -8.21
C LYS A 72 -12.39 -3.02 -7.43
N LEU A 73 -11.87 -1.99 -8.09
CA LEU A 73 -11.54 -0.72 -7.45
C LEU A 73 -12.74 -0.09 -6.73
N GLU A 74 -13.90 -0.06 -7.38
CA GLU A 74 -15.13 0.48 -6.78
C GLU A 74 -15.55 -0.33 -5.54
N GLU A 75 -15.45 -1.65 -5.60
CA GLU A 75 -15.79 -2.51 -4.48
C GLU A 75 -14.85 -2.28 -3.28
N TYR A 76 -13.55 -2.17 -3.54
CA TYR A 76 -12.55 -1.85 -2.52
C TYR A 76 -12.87 -0.51 -1.83
N VAL A 77 -13.09 0.54 -2.62
CA VAL A 77 -13.41 1.88 -2.09
C VAL A 77 -14.75 1.86 -1.34
N ARG A 78 -15.80 1.23 -1.88
CA ARG A 78 -17.12 1.20 -1.21
C ARG A 78 -17.09 0.46 0.13
N ARG A 79 -16.26 -0.59 0.26
CA ARG A 79 -16.17 -1.39 1.49
C ARG A 79 -15.47 -0.64 2.63
N GLN A 80 -14.63 0.36 2.34
CA GLN A 80 -13.87 1.13 3.34
C GLN A 80 -13.13 0.24 4.35
N ASN A 81 -12.60 -0.90 3.90
CA ASN A 81 -11.82 -1.79 4.77
C ASN A 81 -10.36 -1.33 4.83
N GLY A 82 -10.01 -0.64 5.93
CA GLY A 82 -8.66 -0.17 6.21
C GLY A 82 -7.61 -1.27 6.43
N GLU A 83 -7.99 -2.53 6.59
CA GLU A 83 -7.01 -3.62 6.76
C GLU A 83 -6.20 -3.91 5.49
N ARG A 84 -6.61 -3.39 4.32
CA ARG A 84 -5.95 -3.63 3.04
C ARG A 84 -5.68 -2.33 2.29
N MET A 85 -4.62 -2.34 1.49
CA MET A 85 -4.31 -1.29 0.53
C MET A 85 -4.13 -1.92 -0.85
N ILE A 86 -4.64 -1.27 -1.90
CA ILE A 86 -4.24 -1.59 -3.28
C ILE A 86 -2.84 -1.04 -3.46
N PHE A 87 -1.88 -1.91 -3.76
CA PHE A 87 -0.48 -1.56 -3.95
C PHE A 87 0.08 -2.41 -5.10
N VAL A 88 0.27 -1.79 -6.26
CA VAL A 88 0.59 -2.49 -7.52
C VAL A 88 1.88 -1.93 -8.10
N SER A 89 2.78 -2.80 -8.56
CA SER A 89 4.08 -2.37 -9.10
C SER A 89 4.50 -3.09 -10.39
N ASP A 90 3.61 -3.88 -11.00
CA ASP A 90 3.94 -4.83 -12.07
C ASP A 90 3.26 -4.50 -13.42
N THR A 91 2.33 -3.55 -13.47
CA THR A 91 1.62 -3.17 -14.70
C THR A 91 1.49 -1.67 -14.86
N LEU A 92 1.85 -1.11 -16.02
CA LEU A 92 1.60 0.31 -16.35
C LEU A 92 0.37 0.47 -17.25
N GLN A 93 -0.67 -0.32 -17.00
CA GLN A 93 -1.94 -0.30 -17.73
C GLN A 93 -3.09 0.26 -16.87
N GLY A 94 -4.25 0.51 -17.49
CA GLY A 94 -5.46 0.97 -16.80
C GLY A 94 -5.26 2.27 -16.01
N ALA A 95 -5.85 2.31 -14.82
CA ALA A 95 -5.74 3.44 -13.89
C ALA A 95 -4.28 3.75 -13.51
N PHE A 96 -3.46 2.71 -13.26
CA PHE A 96 -2.05 2.89 -12.91
C PHE A 96 -1.30 3.56 -14.07
N GLY A 97 -1.35 2.98 -15.27
CA GLY A 97 -0.69 3.56 -16.44
C GLY A 97 -1.07 5.02 -16.69
N ALA A 98 -2.35 5.34 -16.55
CA ALA A 98 -2.84 6.71 -16.71
C ALA A 98 -2.30 7.64 -15.61
N ALA A 99 -2.35 7.22 -14.33
CA ALA A 99 -1.87 8.02 -13.19
C ALA A 99 -0.36 8.25 -13.27
N TRP A 100 0.41 7.22 -13.63
CA TRP A 100 1.86 7.30 -13.81
C TRP A 100 2.26 8.29 -14.91
N ARG A 101 1.63 8.21 -16.10
CA ARG A 101 1.91 9.15 -17.20
C ARG A 101 1.53 10.58 -16.84
N PHE A 102 0.43 10.75 -16.11
CA PHE A 102 0.03 12.06 -15.60
C PHE A 102 1.05 12.63 -14.62
N ALA A 103 1.41 11.88 -13.56
CA ALA A 103 2.31 12.34 -12.51
C ALA A 103 3.74 12.60 -13.02
N SER A 104 4.25 11.74 -13.89
CA SER A 104 5.58 11.91 -14.49
C SER A 104 5.63 13.02 -15.55
N GLY A 105 4.48 13.54 -15.98
CA GLY A 105 4.35 14.66 -16.89
C GLY A 105 4.69 14.34 -18.36
N SER A 106 4.28 15.25 -19.25
CA SER A 106 4.58 15.19 -20.68
C SER A 106 6.00 15.64 -21.00
N LYS A 107 6.47 15.35 -22.22
CA LYS A 107 7.79 15.80 -22.72
C LYS A 107 7.91 17.33 -22.58
N GLY A 108 9.00 17.78 -21.97
CA GLY A 108 9.28 19.20 -21.76
C GLY A 108 8.72 19.80 -20.46
N SER A 109 7.75 19.14 -19.80
CA SER A 109 7.19 19.61 -18.53
C SER A 109 8.21 19.62 -17.39
N ALA A 110 8.00 20.49 -16.40
CA ALA A 110 8.83 20.53 -15.18
C ALA A 110 8.82 19.19 -14.43
N ARG A 111 7.62 18.57 -14.29
CA ARG A 111 7.45 17.22 -13.74
C ARG A 111 8.34 16.20 -14.43
N ARG A 112 8.32 16.15 -15.76
CA ARG A 112 9.15 15.22 -16.52
C ARG A 112 10.63 15.51 -16.36
N LYS A 113 11.05 16.77 -16.27
CA LYS A 113 12.47 17.10 -16.05
C LYS A 113 12.96 16.64 -14.67
N LEU A 114 12.12 16.75 -13.65
CA LEU A 114 12.48 16.44 -12.27
C LEU A 114 12.34 14.95 -11.92
N LEU A 115 11.29 14.27 -12.42
CA LEU A 115 10.89 12.94 -11.96
C LEU A 115 11.26 11.79 -12.92
N ARG A 116 11.68 12.09 -14.17
CA ARG A 116 11.90 11.05 -15.21
C ARG A 116 12.96 10.01 -14.86
N ASP A 117 13.93 10.36 -14.03
CA ASP A 117 15.08 9.50 -13.75
C ASP A 117 14.75 8.44 -12.69
N PHE A 118 13.52 8.46 -12.15
CA PHE A 118 13.00 7.43 -11.28
C PHE A 118 11.99 6.55 -12.01
N ALA A 119 12.40 5.33 -12.35
CA ALA A 119 11.51 4.38 -12.99
C ALA A 119 11.94 2.92 -12.74
N GLU A 120 12.77 2.67 -11.72
CA GLU A 120 13.23 1.32 -11.41
C GLU A 120 12.05 0.42 -10.99
N ARG A 121 11.18 0.90 -10.11
CA ARG A 121 9.95 0.19 -9.74
C ARG A 121 8.78 1.16 -9.54
N PRO A 122 7.99 1.47 -10.57
CA PRO A 122 6.82 2.32 -10.41
C PRO A 122 5.80 1.62 -9.51
N ILE A 123 5.10 2.40 -8.68
CA ILE A 123 4.07 1.95 -7.75
C ILE A 123 2.83 2.80 -7.94
N PHE A 124 1.69 2.13 -7.88
CA PHE A 124 0.37 2.69 -7.77
C PHE A 124 -0.24 2.26 -6.45
N SER A 125 -0.70 3.24 -5.67
CA SER A 125 -1.36 2.97 -4.40
C SER A 125 -2.75 3.59 -4.37
N VAL A 126 -3.74 2.80 -3.95
CA VAL A 126 -5.06 3.29 -3.58
C VAL A 126 -5.36 2.83 -2.16
N GLY A 127 -5.66 3.80 -1.29
CA GLY A 127 -6.00 3.57 0.10
C GLY A 127 -7.36 4.16 0.46
N VAL A 128 -8.06 3.51 1.37
CA VAL A 128 -9.25 4.03 2.08
C VAL A 128 -8.87 4.50 3.48
N ALA A 129 -9.78 5.15 4.20
CA ALA A 129 -9.50 5.67 5.54
C ALA A 129 -9.02 4.54 6.48
N GLY A 130 -7.90 4.77 7.16
CA GLY A 130 -7.30 3.78 8.07
C GLY A 130 -6.49 2.68 7.38
N SER A 131 -6.35 2.71 6.04
CA SER A 131 -5.39 1.83 5.34
C SER A 131 -3.99 2.41 5.37
N GLY A 132 -3.00 1.57 5.66
CA GLY A 132 -1.62 2.00 5.80
C GLY A 132 -0.63 0.91 5.47
N VAL A 133 0.63 1.33 5.39
CA VAL A 133 1.77 0.43 5.25
C VAL A 133 2.62 0.63 6.51
N PRO A 134 2.81 -0.41 7.33
CA PRO A 134 3.74 -0.37 8.45
C PRO A 134 5.16 -0.02 8.00
N SER A 135 6.01 0.25 8.97
CA SER A 135 7.42 0.48 8.73
C SER A 135 8.04 -0.70 8.00
N HIS A 136 8.88 -0.38 7.03
CA HIS A 136 9.61 -1.37 6.26
C HIS A 136 10.97 -0.79 5.87
N ASP A 137 11.92 -1.70 5.64
CA ASP A 137 13.31 -1.38 5.36
C ASP A 137 13.45 -0.27 4.32
N GLY A 138 14.41 0.63 4.56
CA GLY A 138 14.72 1.72 3.65
C GLY A 138 15.09 1.18 2.27
N HIS A 139 14.21 1.39 1.29
CA HIS A 139 14.47 1.08 -0.10
C HIS A 139 15.27 2.23 -0.77
N PRO A 140 15.65 2.13 -2.06
CA PRO A 140 16.23 3.25 -2.79
C PRO A 140 15.37 4.52 -2.68
N GLU A 141 15.97 5.68 -2.96
CA GLU A 141 15.24 6.96 -2.96
C GLU A 141 13.94 6.91 -3.77
N THR A 142 12.93 7.65 -3.34
CA THR A 142 11.58 7.61 -3.91
C THR A 142 10.98 9.00 -3.99
N TRP A 143 10.00 9.15 -4.86
CA TRP A 143 9.02 10.22 -4.76
C TRP A 143 7.62 9.62 -4.80
N HIS A 144 6.67 10.26 -4.14
CA HIS A 144 5.29 9.81 -4.06
C HIS A 144 4.36 11.00 -4.32
N ALA A 145 3.72 11.02 -5.49
CA ALA A 145 2.75 12.05 -5.87
C ALA A 145 1.34 11.63 -5.45
N LEU A 146 0.73 12.38 -4.53
CA LEU A 146 -0.64 12.16 -4.09
C LEU A 146 -1.59 12.90 -5.02
N LEU A 147 -2.37 12.19 -5.82
CA LEU A 147 -3.26 12.77 -6.82
C LEU A 147 -4.66 13.06 -6.26
N SER A 148 -5.06 12.34 -5.22
CA SER A 148 -6.32 12.56 -4.49
C SER A 148 -6.18 12.11 -3.04
N GLY A 149 -6.95 12.76 -2.16
CA GLY A 149 -7.04 12.40 -0.75
C GLY A 149 -5.97 13.03 0.14
N VAL A 150 -5.75 12.41 1.29
CA VAL A 150 -4.79 12.84 2.33
C VAL A 150 -4.10 11.61 2.92
N LYS A 151 -2.78 11.69 3.10
CA LYS A 151 -1.97 10.63 3.73
C LYS A 151 -1.07 11.20 4.83
N ALA A 152 -0.96 10.52 5.96
CA ALA A 152 0.10 10.73 6.93
C ALA A 152 1.31 9.87 6.61
N TRP A 153 2.50 10.43 6.80
CA TRP A 153 3.79 9.79 6.62
C TRP A 153 4.64 9.98 7.87
N TRP A 154 5.29 8.91 8.33
CA TRP A 154 6.37 9.01 9.30
C TRP A 154 7.66 8.66 8.60
N LEU A 155 8.66 9.52 8.73
CA LEU A 155 9.97 9.38 8.09
C LEU A 155 11.02 9.28 9.19
N GLY A 156 11.76 8.18 9.21
CA GLY A 156 12.88 7.96 10.11
C GLY A 156 14.16 8.66 9.64
N PRO A 157 15.18 8.72 10.51
CA PRO A 157 16.51 9.19 10.12
C PRO A 157 17.15 8.24 9.11
N SER A 158 17.69 8.79 8.02
CA SER A 158 18.41 8.02 7.00
C SER A 158 19.64 7.32 7.59
N GLY A 159 19.75 6.00 7.40
CA GLY A 159 20.94 5.23 7.76
C GLY A 159 21.19 5.08 9.26
N ALA A 160 20.20 5.35 10.12
CA ALA A 160 20.35 5.13 11.55
C ALA A 160 20.45 3.63 11.87
N SER A 161 21.42 3.28 12.72
CA SER A 161 21.59 1.90 13.21
C SER A 161 20.51 1.49 14.21
N LYS A 162 19.82 2.47 14.81
CA LYS A 162 18.73 2.26 15.76
C LYS A 162 17.60 3.23 15.47
N ILE A 163 16.47 2.67 15.11
CA ILE A 163 15.22 3.40 14.94
C ILE A 163 14.52 3.45 16.31
N PRO A 164 14.00 4.61 16.74
CA PRO A 164 13.25 4.68 17.98
C PRO A 164 12.00 3.79 17.88
N SER A 165 11.72 3.00 18.92
CA SER A 165 10.46 2.27 19.01
C SER A 165 9.32 3.28 19.06
N PHE A 166 8.38 3.13 18.12
CA PHE A 166 7.35 4.12 17.90
C PHE A 166 6.14 3.43 17.28
N ARG A 167 4.97 3.58 17.92
CA ARG A 167 3.73 2.92 17.49
C ARG A 167 3.40 3.16 16.02
N GLY A 168 3.77 4.31 15.44
CA GLY A 168 3.50 4.57 14.03
C GLY A 168 4.30 3.69 13.07
N TRP A 169 5.30 2.95 13.55
CA TRP A 169 5.97 1.92 12.77
C TRP A 169 5.12 0.66 12.64
N GLU A 170 4.45 0.21 13.70
CA GLU A 170 3.62 -1.01 13.64
C GLU A 170 2.16 -0.73 13.25
N ASP A 171 1.61 0.38 13.74
CA ASP A 171 0.23 0.83 13.56
C ASP A 171 0.21 2.33 13.17
N PRO A 172 0.62 2.65 11.92
CA PRO A 172 0.66 4.04 11.44
C PRO A 172 -0.70 4.73 11.57
N CYS A 173 -1.79 4.04 11.28
CA CYS A 173 -3.10 4.67 11.33
C CYS A 173 -3.59 4.98 12.74
N GLY A 174 -3.43 4.07 13.70
CA GLY A 174 -3.71 4.38 15.10
C GLY A 174 -2.83 5.53 15.62
N ALA A 175 -1.55 5.57 15.22
CA ALA A 175 -0.65 6.67 15.58
C ALA A 175 -1.06 8.01 14.94
N ALA A 176 -1.53 8.02 13.69
CA ALA A 176 -2.04 9.23 13.02
C ALA A 176 -3.20 9.84 13.81
N PHE A 177 -4.21 9.04 14.13
CA PHE A 177 -5.38 9.54 14.84
C PHE A 177 -5.03 10.07 16.23
N GLY A 178 -4.19 9.38 16.99
CA GLY A 178 -3.70 9.88 18.29
C GLY A 178 -2.87 11.15 18.17
N THR A 179 -1.93 11.21 17.21
CA THR A 179 -1.08 12.40 17.00
C THR A 179 -1.91 13.62 16.59
N LEU A 180 -2.89 13.44 15.70
CA LEU A 180 -3.79 14.51 15.24
C LEU A 180 -4.79 14.97 16.31
N GLN A 181 -5.00 14.16 17.35
CA GLN A 181 -5.77 14.52 18.54
C GLN A 181 -4.92 15.18 19.63
N GLY A 182 -3.59 15.20 19.46
CA GLY A 182 -2.65 15.70 20.48
C GLY A 182 -2.29 14.67 21.55
N ASP A 183 -2.74 13.42 21.40
CA ASP A 183 -2.58 12.35 22.40
C ASP A 183 -1.24 11.62 22.28
N SER A 184 -0.43 11.93 21.25
CA SER A 184 0.85 11.29 21.02
C SER A 184 1.87 12.27 20.44
N SER A 185 3.07 12.29 21.03
CA SER A 185 4.21 13.01 20.49
C SER A 185 4.91 12.18 19.42
N VAL A 186 5.36 12.84 18.35
CA VAL A 186 6.30 12.24 17.39
C VAL A 186 7.67 12.15 18.07
N PRO A 187 8.32 10.98 18.10
CA PRO A 187 9.63 10.83 18.73
C PRO A 187 10.71 11.70 18.08
N GLU A 188 11.75 12.03 18.83
CA GLU A 188 12.91 12.74 18.29
C GLU A 188 13.53 11.97 17.11
N GLY A 189 13.88 12.70 16.05
CA GLY A 189 14.45 12.14 14.82
C GLY A 189 13.42 11.58 13.84
N VAL A 190 12.15 11.39 14.25
CA VAL A 190 11.05 11.02 13.36
C VAL A 190 10.34 12.27 12.88
N LYS A 191 10.02 12.34 11.59
CA LYS A 191 9.25 13.45 11.00
C LYS A 191 7.86 12.97 10.63
N LEU A 192 6.82 13.70 11.01
CA LEU A 192 5.46 13.48 10.52
C LEU A 192 5.18 14.44 9.36
N CYS A 193 4.61 13.93 8.27
CA CYS A 193 4.07 14.78 7.22
C CYS A 193 2.67 14.35 6.78
N ILE A 194 1.73 15.29 6.80
CA ILE A 194 0.40 15.14 6.25
C ILE A 194 0.41 15.61 4.79
N GLN A 195 0.56 14.66 3.88
CA GLN A 195 0.56 14.89 2.43
C GLN A 195 -0.87 15.09 1.92
N ARG A 196 -1.05 16.08 1.04
CA ARG A 196 -2.33 16.44 0.38
C ARG A 196 -2.30 16.20 -1.13
N ALA A 197 -3.48 16.18 -1.74
CA ALA A 197 -3.62 16.08 -3.19
C ALA A 197 -2.87 17.21 -3.90
N GLY A 198 -2.07 16.86 -4.91
CA GLY A 198 -1.21 17.80 -5.65
C GLY A 198 0.21 17.93 -5.10
N GLU A 199 0.52 17.31 -3.97
CA GLU A 199 1.87 17.32 -3.39
C GLU A 199 2.68 16.09 -3.82
N VAL A 200 4.00 16.28 -3.95
CA VAL A 200 4.95 15.18 -4.11
C VAL A 200 5.85 15.10 -2.89
N LEU A 201 5.81 13.99 -2.16
CA LEU A 201 6.77 13.73 -1.08
C LEU A 201 7.99 13.04 -1.69
N TYR A 202 9.18 13.62 -1.53
CA TYR A 202 10.46 12.98 -1.88
C TYR A 202 11.23 12.65 -0.60
N PHE A 203 11.88 11.50 -0.57
CA PHE A 203 12.88 11.16 0.44
C PHE A 203 13.95 10.25 -0.16
N GLY A 204 15.14 10.34 0.43
CA GLY A 204 16.35 9.69 -0.04
C GLY A 204 16.41 8.20 0.28
N GLU A 205 17.52 7.60 -0.13
CA GLU A 205 17.83 6.20 0.15
C GLU A 205 17.92 5.92 1.65
N GLY A 206 17.41 4.76 2.07
CA GLY A 206 17.59 4.28 3.44
C GLY A 206 16.72 5.01 4.47
N VAL A 207 15.79 5.86 4.02
CA VAL A 207 14.77 6.45 4.89
C VAL A 207 13.68 5.42 5.13
N GLU A 208 13.68 4.88 6.34
CA GLU A 208 12.57 4.08 6.84
C GLU A 208 11.31 4.95 6.94
N HIS A 209 10.17 4.37 6.58
CA HIS A 209 8.92 5.10 6.59
C HIS A 209 7.72 4.18 6.75
N SER A 210 6.64 4.77 7.27
CA SER A 210 5.31 4.16 7.33
C SER A 210 4.26 5.17 6.87
N THR A 211 3.09 4.68 6.46
CA THR A 211 2.04 5.54 5.89
C THR A 211 0.66 5.18 6.43
N CYS A 212 -0.20 6.19 6.52
CA CYS A 212 -1.63 6.00 6.74
C CYS A 212 -2.45 6.88 5.79
N SER A 213 -3.49 6.31 5.19
CA SER A 213 -4.49 7.05 4.43
C SER A 213 -5.55 7.60 5.37
N LEU A 214 -5.71 8.92 5.38
CA LEU A 214 -6.63 9.61 6.29
C LEU A 214 -8.00 9.88 5.65
N SER A 215 -8.02 9.94 4.31
CA SER A 215 -9.24 10.14 3.52
C SER A 215 -9.89 8.81 3.13
N ASN A 216 -11.21 8.82 2.92
CA ASN A 216 -11.97 7.67 2.41
C ASN A 216 -11.49 7.17 1.04
N PHE A 217 -10.80 8.02 0.28
CA PHE A 217 -10.12 7.65 -0.94
C PHE A 217 -8.84 8.46 -1.09
N SER A 218 -7.72 7.76 -1.19
CA SER A 218 -6.42 8.31 -1.54
C SER A 218 -5.89 7.56 -2.76
N LEU A 219 -5.37 8.29 -3.74
CA LEU A 219 -4.75 7.73 -4.93
C LEU A 219 -3.41 8.40 -5.14
N ALA A 220 -2.38 7.59 -5.29
CA ALA A 220 -1.03 8.09 -5.50
C ALA A 220 -0.20 7.19 -6.40
N VAL A 221 0.86 7.77 -6.93
CA VAL A 221 1.87 7.06 -7.71
C VAL A 221 3.26 7.52 -7.32
N GLY A 222 4.22 6.62 -7.42
CA GLY A 222 5.60 6.91 -7.07
C GLY A 222 6.50 5.72 -7.41
N PRO A 223 7.76 5.92 -7.79
CA PRO A 223 8.71 4.84 -8.00
C PRO A 223 9.62 4.62 -6.80
N HIS A 224 10.09 3.39 -6.63
CA HIS A 224 11.32 3.16 -5.86
C HIS A 224 12.52 3.20 -6.82
N GLY A 225 13.54 3.96 -6.46
CA GLY A 225 14.86 3.96 -7.11
C GLY A 225 14.98 4.76 -8.40
N THR A 226 16.23 4.93 -8.82
CA THR A 226 16.60 5.68 -10.03
C THR A 226 17.12 4.76 -11.13
N LEU A 227 16.90 5.14 -12.39
CA LEU A 227 17.41 4.40 -13.56
C LEU A 227 18.94 4.29 -13.56
N ALA A 228 19.64 5.30 -13.03
CA ALA A 228 21.09 5.26 -12.89
C ALA A 228 21.55 4.11 -11.96
N ARG A 229 20.82 3.87 -10.86
CA ARG A 229 21.08 2.72 -9.98
C ARG A 229 20.74 1.40 -10.65
N ALA A 230 19.63 1.30 -11.37
CA ALA A 230 19.29 0.09 -12.12
C ALA A 230 20.39 -0.28 -13.14
N ALA A 231 21.02 0.73 -13.76
CA ALA A 231 22.15 0.53 -14.66
C ALA A 231 23.44 0.10 -13.93
N ALA A 232 23.74 0.70 -12.77
CA ALA A 232 24.92 0.38 -11.97
C ALA A 232 24.79 -0.93 -11.15
N GLY A 233 23.56 -1.33 -10.83
CA GLY A 233 23.20 -2.40 -9.90
C GLY A 233 22.81 -3.72 -10.56
N ARG A 234 22.93 -3.87 -11.89
CA ARG A 234 23.02 -5.19 -12.54
C ARG A 234 24.35 -5.84 -12.15
N GLN A 235 24.50 -6.20 -10.88
CA GLN A 235 25.42 -7.25 -10.51
C GLN A 235 24.87 -8.54 -11.11
N PRO A 236 25.63 -9.24 -11.96
CA PRO A 236 25.22 -10.53 -12.50
C PRO A 236 25.14 -11.53 -11.34
N GLY A 237 23.96 -11.70 -10.72
CA GLY A 237 23.78 -12.74 -9.71
C GLY A 237 22.72 -12.56 -8.62
N ARG A 238 22.04 -11.41 -8.48
CA ARG A 238 20.91 -11.32 -7.54
C ARG A 238 19.63 -11.74 -8.27
N PRO A 239 19.03 -12.91 -7.98
CA PRO A 239 17.76 -13.29 -8.58
C PRO A 239 16.70 -12.29 -8.10
N GLU A 240 16.26 -11.41 -8.99
CA GLU A 240 15.00 -10.71 -8.80
C GLU A 240 13.91 -11.77 -8.67
N ASN A 241 13.04 -11.63 -7.67
CA ASN A 241 11.77 -12.34 -7.60
C ASN A 241 10.87 -11.90 -8.78
N ARG A 242 11.25 -12.28 -10.00
CA ARG A 242 10.30 -12.33 -11.10
C ARG A 242 9.33 -13.44 -10.73
N ALA A 243 8.06 -13.10 -10.57
CA ALA A 243 7.00 -14.09 -10.67
C ALA A 243 7.31 -14.93 -11.92
N ALA A 244 7.43 -16.25 -11.73
CA ALA A 244 7.73 -17.15 -12.83
C ALA A 244 6.73 -16.86 -13.96
N PRO A 245 7.15 -16.81 -15.23
CA PRO A 245 6.20 -16.74 -16.33
C PRO A 245 5.21 -17.89 -16.14
N THR A 246 3.92 -17.55 -16.08
CA THR A 246 2.86 -18.54 -16.20
C THR A 246 2.94 -19.13 -17.59
N GLU A 247 3.75 -20.18 -17.75
CA GLU A 247 3.56 -21.13 -18.84
C GLU A 247 2.17 -21.71 -18.67
N ALA A 248 1.33 -21.49 -19.66
CA ALA A 248 0.11 -22.24 -19.85
C ALA A 248 0.50 -23.68 -20.16
N VAL A 249 0.70 -24.48 -19.11
CA VAL A 249 0.85 -25.93 -19.24
C VAL A 249 -0.52 -26.50 -19.55
N ALA A 250 -0.66 -27.01 -20.77
CA ALA A 250 -1.81 -27.77 -21.20
C ALA A 250 -2.03 -28.97 -20.26
N CYS A 251 -3.29 -29.19 -19.90
CA CYS A 251 -3.80 -30.31 -19.12
C CYS A 251 -3.15 -31.65 -19.51
N GLY A 252 -2.55 -32.31 -18.54
CA GLY A 252 -2.02 -33.66 -18.70
C GLY A 252 -1.54 -34.27 -17.40
N ALA A 253 -2.49 -34.74 -16.60
CA ALA A 253 -2.33 -35.65 -15.45
C ALA A 253 -1.65 -35.12 -14.18
N CYS A 254 -2.47 -35.11 -13.11
CA CYS A 254 -2.14 -35.24 -11.69
C CYS A 254 -0.67 -35.11 -11.27
N ARG A 255 -0.29 -33.94 -10.73
CA ARG A 255 0.65 -33.86 -9.59
C ARG A 255 0.25 -32.74 -8.65
N THR A 256 -0.01 -33.09 -7.40
CA THR A 256 -0.04 -32.16 -6.27
C THR A 256 1.38 -31.69 -5.99
N THR A 257 1.64 -30.39 -6.14
CA THR A 257 2.81 -29.73 -5.57
C THR A 257 2.36 -28.62 -4.64
N ALA A 258 2.64 -28.81 -3.35
CA ALA A 258 2.57 -27.76 -2.35
C ALA A 258 3.73 -26.80 -2.57
N LEU A 259 3.44 -25.52 -2.80
CA LEU A 259 4.41 -24.42 -2.77
C LEU A 259 4.63 -24.01 -1.31
N ALA A 260 5.78 -24.37 -0.76
CA ALA A 260 6.26 -23.86 0.53
C ALA A 260 7.01 -22.54 0.30
N GLY A 261 6.37 -21.41 0.63
CA GLY A 261 7.07 -20.14 0.81
C GLY A 261 7.88 -20.18 2.11
N ARG A 262 9.20 -19.96 2.02
CA ARG A 262 10.08 -19.92 3.18
C ARG A 262 9.84 -18.63 3.99
N TYR A 263 9.20 -18.76 5.15
CA TYR A 263 9.58 -18.03 6.36
C TYR A 263 9.90 -19.06 7.44
N GLY A 264 11.06 -18.90 8.07
CA GLY A 264 11.65 -19.91 8.94
C GLY A 264 10.77 -20.32 10.11
N ARG A 265 10.39 -21.59 10.13
CA ARG A 265 10.23 -22.44 11.32
C ARG A 265 10.31 -23.90 10.87
N GLU A 266 11.05 -24.72 11.60
CA GLU A 266 11.17 -26.15 11.36
C GLU A 266 9.79 -26.82 11.43
N VAL A 267 9.42 -27.56 10.39
CA VAL A 267 8.24 -28.45 10.40
C VAL A 267 8.75 -29.88 10.26
N ARG A 268 8.47 -30.71 11.27
CA ARG A 268 8.75 -32.16 11.23
C ARG A 268 7.88 -32.83 10.15
N PRO A 269 8.43 -33.79 9.38
CA PRO A 269 7.67 -34.44 8.31
C PRO A 269 6.62 -35.41 8.88
N LEU A 270 5.38 -35.28 8.41
CA LEU A 270 4.36 -36.32 8.55
C LEU A 270 4.56 -37.38 7.46
N ARG A 271 4.53 -38.65 7.86
CA ARG A 271 4.61 -39.81 6.96
C ARG A 271 3.41 -39.84 6.02
N ALA A 272 3.67 -40.03 4.73
CA ALA A 272 2.65 -40.30 3.73
C ALA A 272 2.08 -41.72 3.92
N ALA A 273 0.74 -41.84 3.87
CA ALA A 273 0.05 -43.11 3.72
C ALA A 273 -0.01 -43.51 2.23
N PRO A 274 0.03 -44.81 1.89
CA PRO A 274 -0.02 -45.25 0.49
C PRO A 274 -1.44 -45.15 -0.08
N CYS A 275 -1.54 -44.70 -1.33
CA CYS A 275 -2.77 -44.73 -2.13
C CYS A 275 -3.12 -46.19 -2.50
N GLY A 276 -4.21 -46.70 -1.93
CA GLY A 276 -4.82 -47.97 -2.30
C GLY A 276 -5.74 -47.86 -3.51
N ALA A 277 -5.77 -48.92 -4.30
CA ALA A 277 -6.48 -49.10 -5.56
C ALA A 277 -8.01 -49.00 -5.45
N ALA A 278 -8.63 -48.53 -6.53
CA ALA A 278 -10.07 -48.57 -6.74
C ALA A 278 -10.57 -50.01 -6.96
N ARG A 279 -11.64 -50.40 -6.26
CA ARG A 279 -12.58 -51.46 -6.71
C ARG A 279 -13.99 -51.25 -6.13
N LEU A 280 -14.91 -51.20 -7.09
CA LEU A 280 -16.26 -51.80 -7.15
C LEU A 280 -17.42 -51.24 -6.31
N CYS A 281 -18.47 -50.94 -7.08
CA CYS A 281 -19.85 -50.79 -6.69
C CYS A 281 -20.40 -52.03 -5.97
N GLY A 282 -21.23 -51.80 -4.95
CA GLY A 282 -22.08 -52.81 -4.32
C GLY A 282 -23.02 -52.12 -3.33
N GLY A 283 -24.33 -52.21 -3.58
CA GLY A 283 -25.36 -51.58 -2.77
C GLY A 283 -25.76 -52.38 -1.53
N GLY A 284 -26.68 -51.80 -0.74
CA GLY A 284 -27.53 -52.53 0.19
C GLY A 284 -27.54 -52.01 1.64
N GLY A 285 -28.70 -51.47 2.03
CA GLY A 285 -29.35 -51.83 3.31
C GLY A 285 -28.92 -51.15 4.61
N GLY A 286 -29.84 -50.34 5.15
CA GLY A 286 -30.49 -50.68 6.42
C GLY A 286 -29.88 -50.23 7.75
N ALA A 287 -30.70 -49.45 8.47
CA ALA A 287 -30.95 -49.47 9.93
C ALA A 287 -30.06 -48.67 10.91
N ALA A 288 -30.76 -47.70 11.53
CA ALA A 288 -30.91 -47.48 12.98
C ALA A 288 -29.70 -47.11 13.87
N GLY A 289 -29.76 -45.88 14.38
CA GLY A 289 -29.82 -45.63 15.83
C GLY A 289 -28.52 -45.34 16.58
N ARG A 290 -28.32 -44.07 16.97
CA ARG A 290 -28.36 -43.59 18.38
C ARG A 290 -27.85 -42.14 18.49
N PRO A 291 -28.37 -41.35 19.47
CA PRO A 291 -27.97 -39.97 19.68
C PRO A 291 -26.82 -39.86 20.69
N SER A 292 -25.86 -38.99 20.40
CA SER A 292 -24.80 -38.59 21.33
C SER A 292 -24.83 -37.07 21.54
N ARG A 293 -24.82 -36.73 22.82
CA ARG A 293 -25.00 -35.43 23.49
C ARG A 293 -24.11 -34.26 23.00
N PRO A 294 -24.53 -33.01 23.32
CA PRO A 294 -23.81 -31.80 22.94
C PRO A 294 -22.57 -31.59 23.83
N ASN A 295 -21.48 -31.16 23.21
CA ASN A 295 -20.31 -30.67 23.92
C ASN A 295 -20.38 -29.14 23.99
N THR A 296 -20.80 -28.63 25.15
CA THR A 296 -20.72 -27.23 25.54
C THR A 296 -19.39 -26.98 26.24
N SER A 297 -18.47 -26.25 25.61
CA SER A 297 -17.45 -25.50 26.36
C SER A 297 -16.85 -24.35 25.53
N GLY A 298 -17.04 -23.12 26.02
CA GLY A 298 -15.99 -22.11 25.98
C GLY A 298 -15.93 -21.13 24.80
N GLN A 299 -17.03 -20.46 24.44
CA GLN A 299 -16.90 -19.15 23.78
C GLN A 299 -16.53 -18.09 24.82
N ARG A 300 -15.25 -17.73 24.90
CA ARG A 300 -14.83 -16.45 25.50
C ARG A 300 -15.17 -15.35 24.52
N GLY A 301 -16.06 -14.46 24.94
CA GLY A 301 -16.45 -13.28 24.16
C GLY A 301 -15.26 -12.37 23.91
N LEU A 302 -14.86 -12.25 22.65
CA LEU A 302 -14.11 -11.09 22.18
C LEU A 302 -15.13 -9.96 22.00
N ALA A 303 -15.05 -8.98 22.89
CA ALA A 303 -15.79 -7.74 22.78
C ALA A 303 -15.42 -7.05 21.46
N SER A 304 -16.36 -7.05 20.51
CA SER A 304 -16.27 -6.25 19.30
C SER A 304 -16.34 -4.77 19.68
N TRP A 305 -15.20 -4.09 19.71
CA TRP A 305 -15.16 -2.64 19.71
C TRP A 305 -15.62 -2.15 18.34
N ARG A 306 -16.87 -1.68 18.26
CA ARG A 306 -17.36 -0.86 17.15
C ARG A 306 -17.25 0.60 17.58
N PRO A 307 -16.36 1.42 17.03
CA PRO A 307 -16.48 2.85 17.19
C PRO A 307 -17.64 3.32 16.29
N SER A 308 -18.78 3.61 16.91
CA SER A 308 -19.85 4.38 16.28
C SER A 308 -19.37 5.81 16.10
N VAL A 309 -18.61 6.08 15.04
CA VAL A 309 -18.36 7.45 14.59
C VAL A 309 -19.55 7.87 13.74
N ALA A 310 -20.47 8.62 14.33
CA ALA A 310 -21.48 9.34 13.59
C ALA A 310 -20.77 10.34 12.66
N MET A 311 -20.88 10.15 11.35
CA MET A 311 -20.40 11.12 10.37
C MET A 311 -21.28 12.39 10.41
N PRO A 312 -20.69 13.60 10.39
CA PRO A 312 -21.47 14.80 10.14
C PRO A 312 -22.00 14.77 8.71
N ARG A 313 -23.29 15.11 8.56
CA ARG A 313 -23.99 15.21 7.28
C ARG A 313 -23.32 16.24 6.37
N SER A 314 -23.31 15.89 5.09
CA SER A 314 -22.99 16.69 3.91
C SER A 314 -23.14 18.20 4.07
N TRP A 315 -22.08 18.93 3.73
CA TRP A 315 -22.17 20.35 3.38
C TRP A 315 -22.85 20.51 2.03
N SER A 316 -24.04 21.09 2.02
CA SER A 316 -24.70 21.64 0.84
C SER A 316 -24.10 23.02 0.54
N ASN A 317 -23.47 23.17 -0.63
CA ASN A 317 -23.07 24.48 -1.15
C ASN A 317 -24.31 25.33 -1.40
N SER A 318 -24.41 26.45 -0.68
CA SER A 318 -25.26 27.59 -1.04
C SER A 318 -24.32 28.79 -1.17
N GLY A 319 -24.16 29.29 -2.38
CA GLY A 319 -23.22 30.36 -2.75
C GLY A 319 -22.82 30.24 -4.20
#